data_AF-A0A8T5N1D8-F1
#
_entry.id   AF-A0A8T5N1D8-F1
#
_cell.length_a   1.000
_cell.length_b   1.000
_cell.length_c   1.000
_cell.angle_alpha   90.00
_cell.angle_beta   90.00
_cell.angle_gamma   90.00
#
_symmetry.space_group_name_H-M   'P 1'
#
loop_
_entity.id
_entity.type
_entity.pdbx_description
1 polymer ?
#
loop_
_entity_poly.entity_id
_entity_poly.type
_entity_poly.pdbx_seq_one_letter_code
_entity_poly.pdbx_strand_id
1 'polypeptide(L)'
;MKINQKLIYFIGILFLMFGIYLSVFQKEPHFYTFFSIGLTIILFQIYNSISKKKLFNKWKIKQYILFGVLLIIVSIIIDRMGLFLGYWGDQYETLFDEILKYVFEWGIALLYVALTFIIGINIFEKKFSKNTSSILSLLTFVILIGLFTEYINNFSNSWTIIKMPFINYKIGEFFVVFQTIGYWLMAIIPLIIYKFTNKLK
;
A
#
# COMPACT_ATOMS: atom_id res chain seq x y z
N MET A 1 -11.91 26.90 5.31
CA MET A 1 -12.73 25.83 5.94
C MET A 1 -11.81 24.91 6.74
N LYS A 2 -11.92 24.85 8.08
CA LYS A 2 -11.12 23.90 8.88
C LYS A 2 -11.70 22.51 8.66
N ILE A 3 -10.96 21.65 7.96
CA ILE A 3 -11.35 20.27 7.74
C ILE A 3 -11.35 19.53 9.08
N ASN A 4 -12.46 18.88 9.43
CA ASN A 4 -12.60 18.12 10.67
C ASN A 4 -11.83 16.79 10.58
N GLN A 5 -10.65 16.74 11.20
CA GLN A 5 -9.78 15.55 11.17
C GLN A 5 -10.46 14.29 11.73
N LYS A 6 -11.31 14.44 12.76
CA LYS A 6 -12.05 13.31 13.34
C LYS A 6 -13.03 12.71 12.34
N LEU A 7 -13.70 13.56 11.55
CA LEU A 7 -14.61 13.12 10.50
C LEU A 7 -13.87 12.37 9.39
N ILE A 8 -12.71 12.86 8.94
CA ILE A 8 -11.91 12.16 7.93
C ILE A 8 -11.46 10.79 8.45
N TYR A 9 -10.98 10.73 9.70
CA TYR A 9 -10.57 9.48 10.30
C TYR A 9 -11.72 8.47 10.36
N PHE A 10 -12.91 8.93 10.77
CA PHE A 10 -14.12 8.11 10.80
C PHE A 10 -14.53 7.60 9.40
N ILE A 11 -14.48 8.45 8.38
CA ILE A 11 -14.71 8.04 6.98
C ILE A 11 -13.72 6.94 6.58
N GLY A 12 -12.43 7.10 6.92
CA GLY A 12 -11.42 6.07 6.66
C GLY A 12 -11.76 4.72 7.30
N ILE A 13 -12.23 4.73 8.56
CA ILE A 13 -12.68 3.51 9.25
C ILE A 13 -13.87 2.88 8.52
N LEU A 14 -14.87 3.68 8.11
CA LEU A 14 -16.04 3.17 7.40
C LEU A 14 -15.64 2.48 6.09
N PHE A 15 -14.75 3.09 5.30
CA PHE A 15 -14.24 2.49 4.06
C PHE A 15 -13.47 1.20 4.32
N LEU A 16 -12.61 1.18 5.34
CA LEU A 16 -11.85 -0.01 5.72
C LEU A 16 -12.78 -1.16 6.16
N MET A 17 -13.77 -0.86 7.01
CA MET A 17 -14.75 -1.85 7.49
C MET A 17 -15.63 -2.36 6.37
N PHE A 18 -16.04 -1.49 5.44
CA PHE A 18 -16.78 -1.90 4.27
C PHE A 18 -15.95 -2.80 3.35
N GLY A 19 -14.68 -2.49 3.12
CA GLY A 19 -13.76 -3.36 2.38
C GLY A 19 -13.59 -4.73 3.06
N ILE A 20 -13.39 -4.78 4.37
CA ILE A 20 -13.31 -6.05 5.11
C ILE A 20 -14.62 -6.83 5.02
N TYR A 21 -15.77 -6.15 5.10
CA TYR A 21 -17.07 -6.79 4.94
C TYR A 21 -17.24 -7.43 3.55
N LEU A 22 -16.89 -6.68 2.49
CA LEU A 22 -16.94 -7.18 1.12
C LEU A 22 -16.03 -8.39 0.92
N SER A 23 -14.85 -8.39 1.54
CA SER A 23 -13.91 -9.51 1.44
C SER A 23 -14.41 -10.75 2.18
N VAL A 24 -14.77 -10.61 3.47
CA VAL A 24 -15.05 -11.74 4.35
C VAL A 24 -16.43 -12.34 4.10
N PHE A 25 -17.45 -11.49 3.88
CA PHE A 25 -18.83 -11.94 3.80
C PHE A 25 -19.35 -12.03 2.36
N GLN A 26 -18.97 -11.09 1.49
CA GLN A 26 -19.43 -11.10 0.09
C GLN A 26 -18.45 -11.79 -0.85
N LYS A 27 -17.18 -11.97 -0.43
CA LYS A 27 -16.09 -12.55 -1.23
C LYS A 27 -15.83 -11.81 -2.55
N GLU A 28 -16.02 -10.49 -2.54
CA GLU A 28 -15.87 -9.64 -3.71
C GLU A 28 -14.40 -9.28 -3.96
N PRO A 29 -13.81 -9.57 -5.15
CA PRO A 29 -12.42 -9.23 -5.46
C PRO A 29 -12.13 -7.73 -5.36
N HIS A 30 -13.09 -6.88 -5.71
CA HIS A 30 -12.95 -5.42 -5.63
C HIS A 30 -13.02 -4.84 -4.20
N PHE A 31 -13.11 -5.68 -3.16
CA PHE A 31 -13.03 -5.21 -1.76
C PHE A 31 -11.81 -4.31 -1.52
N TYR A 32 -10.72 -4.61 -2.22
CA TYR A 32 -9.43 -4.02 -1.94
C TYR A 32 -9.37 -2.54 -2.30
N THR A 33 -10.22 -2.08 -3.22
CA THR A 33 -10.44 -0.66 -3.51
C THR A 33 -10.88 0.11 -2.25
N PHE A 34 -11.93 -0.35 -1.56
CA PHE A 34 -12.42 0.31 -0.35
C PHE A 34 -11.45 0.14 0.81
N PHE A 35 -10.85 -1.04 0.93
CA PHE A 35 -9.84 -1.34 1.93
C PHE A 35 -8.63 -0.39 1.83
N SER A 36 -8.03 -0.26 0.64
CA SER A 36 -6.82 0.53 0.41
C SER A 36 -7.07 2.03 0.62
N ILE A 37 -8.23 2.54 0.18
CA ILE A 37 -8.65 3.93 0.40
C ILE A 37 -8.79 4.19 1.90
N GLY A 38 -9.56 3.34 2.61
CA GLY A 38 -9.79 3.48 4.04
C GLY A 38 -8.49 3.48 4.83
N LEU A 39 -7.62 2.51 4.55
CA LEU A 39 -6.33 2.37 5.21
C LEU A 39 -5.40 3.56 4.92
N THR A 40 -5.36 4.06 3.68
CA THR A 40 -4.60 5.25 3.31
C THR A 40 -5.05 6.48 4.09
N ILE A 41 -6.37 6.70 4.20
CA ILE A 41 -6.93 7.84 4.94
C ILE A 41 -6.53 7.77 6.41
N ILE A 42 -6.70 6.60 7.04
CA ILE A 42 -6.34 6.37 8.45
C ILE A 42 -4.85 6.62 8.68
N LEU A 43 -3.99 6.00 7.88
CA LEU A 43 -2.54 6.11 8.00
C LEU A 43 -2.06 7.54 7.74
N PHE A 44 -2.67 8.26 6.79
CA PHE A 44 -2.33 9.66 6.55
C PHE A 44 -2.66 10.54 7.75
N GLN A 45 -3.78 10.30 8.44
CA GLN A 45 -4.11 11.01 9.69
C GLN A 45 -3.15 10.63 10.83
N ILE A 46 -2.82 9.34 10.99
CA ILE A 46 -1.83 8.88 11.97
C ILE A 46 -0.50 9.58 11.72
N TYR A 47 -0.01 9.57 10.48
CA TYR A 47 1.22 10.25 10.09
C TYR A 47 1.19 11.73 10.49
N ASN A 48 0.13 12.46 10.14
CA ASN A 48 0.02 13.89 10.45
C ASN A 48 -0.07 14.16 11.97
N SER A 49 -0.55 13.21 12.76
CA SER A 49 -0.62 13.34 14.22
C SER A 49 0.74 13.15 14.91
N ILE A 50 1.61 12.28 14.36
CA ILE A 50 2.90 11.96 14.97
C ILE A 50 4.08 12.71 14.34
N SER A 51 3.94 13.14 13.09
CA SER A 51 5.02 13.79 12.32
C SER A 51 5.02 15.30 12.54
N LYS A 52 6.20 15.86 12.75
CA LYS A 52 6.41 17.31 12.77
C LYS A 52 6.28 17.96 11.38
N LYS A 53 6.35 17.16 10.32
CA LYS A 53 6.30 17.62 8.92
C LYS A 53 5.10 17.00 8.21
N LYS A 54 4.36 17.82 7.47
CA LYS A 54 3.28 17.33 6.60
C LYS A 54 3.86 16.68 5.35
N LEU A 55 3.29 15.54 4.94
CA LEU A 55 3.56 14.93 3.63
C LEU A 55 3.03 15.85 2.53
N PHE A 56 3.69 15.83 1.37
CA PHE A 56 3.32 16.64 0.21
C PHE A 56 3.28 18.15 0.48
N ASN A 57 3.94 18.63 1.54
CA ASN A 57 3.91 20.04 1.89
C ASN A 57 4.52 20.90 0.77
N LYS A 58 3.79 21.96 0.40
CA LYS A 58 4.14 22.88 -0.69
C LYS A 58 4.25 22.22 -2.08
N TRP A 59 3.64 21.05 -2.29
CA TRP A 59 3.58 20.49 -3.63
C TRP A 59 2.65 21.31 -4.52
N LYS A 60 3.07 21.57 -5.75
CA LYS A 60 2.21 22.14 -6.81
C LYS A 60 1.38 21.04 -7.46
N ILE A 61 0.26 21.39 -8.12
CA ILE A 61 -0.62 20.42 -8.79
C ILE A 61 0.15 19.46 -9.73
N LYS A 62 1.13 19.98 -10.48
CA LYS A 62 1.98 19.17 -11.38
C LYS A 62 2.74 18.05 -10.65
N GLN A 63 3.13 18.26 -9.39
CA GLN A 63 3.82 17.24 -8.59
C GLN A 63 2.87 16.15 -8.12
N TYR A 64 1.64 16.49 -7.73
CA TYR A 64 0.62 15.49 -7.42
C TYR A 64 0.30 14.61 -8.62
N ILE A 65 0.11 15.24 -9.80
CA ILE A 65 -0.14 14.52 -11.06
C ILE A 65 1.06 13.61 -11.39
N LEU A 66 2.29 14.13 -11.36
CA LEU A 66 3.48 13.35 -11.67
C LEU A 66 3.65 12.16 -10.71
N PHE A 67 3.45 12.37 -9.41
CA PHE A 67 3.54 11.30 -8.42
C PHE A 67 2.49 10.21 -8.68
N GLY A 68 1.24 10.59 -8.92
CA GLY A 68 0.15 9.66 -9.23
C GLY A 68 0.43 8.85 -10.50
N VAL A 69 0.85 9.52 -11.58
CA VAL A 69 1.20 8.87 -12.85
C VAL A 69 2.35 7.87 -12.66
N LEU A 70 3.41 8.25 -11.94
CA LEU A 70 4.53 7.34 -11.68
C LEU A 70 4.13 6.12 -10.84
N LEU A 71 3.23 6.29 -9.86
CA LEU A 71 2.69 5.15 -9.10
C LEU A 71 1.90 4.19 -9.96
N ILE A 72 1.04 4.71 -10.86
CA ILE A 72 0.26 3.89 -11.78
C ILE A 72 1.19 3.13 -12.74
N ILE A 73 2.18 3.81 -13.34
CA ILE A 73 3.15 3.18 -14.24
C ILE A 73 3.89 2.05 -13.53
N VAL A 74 4.39 2.29 -12.31
CA VAL A 74 5.07 1.24 -11.53
C VAL A 74 4.13 0.08 -11.20
N SER A 75 2.88 0.36 -10.86
CA SER A 75 1.88 -0.68 -10.58
C SER A 75 1.68 -1.58 -11.80
N ILE A 76 1.51 -0.99 -12.98
CA ILE A 76 1.38 -1.73 -14.25
C ILE A 76 2.63 -2.55 -14.52
N ILE A 77 3.83 -1.99 -14.34
CA ILE A 77 5.08 -2.71 -14.58
C ILE A 77 5.19 -3.93 -13.66
N ILE A 78 4.96 -3.76 -12.36
CA ILE A 78 5.07 -4.87 -11.39
C ILE A 78 4.06 -5.99 -11.69
N ASP A 79 2.82 -5.61 -11.96
CA ASP A 79 1.74 -6.55 -12.28
C ASP A 79 2.04 -7.32 -13.57
N ARG A 80 2.31 -6.62 -14.67
CA ARG A 80 2.62 -7.25 -15.97
C ARG A 80 3.88 -8.11 -15.91
N MET A 81 4.92 -7.69 -15.18
CA MET A 81 6.11 -8.51 -14.99
C MET A 81 5.80 -9.82 -14.28
N GLY A 82 5.03 -9.78 -13.18
CA GLY A 82 4.74 -11.03 -12.50
C GLY A 82 3.69 -11.89 -13.21
N LEU A 83 2.78 -11.32 -14.00
CA LEU A 83 1.93 -12.11 -14.90
C LEU A 83 2.79 -12.83 -15.96
N PHE A 84 3.70 -12.10 -16.61
CA PHE A 84 4.63 -12.64 -17.60
C PHE A 84 5.53 -13.76 -17.03
N LEU A 85 6.01 -13.59 -15.79
CA LEU A 85 6.83 -14.60 -15.10
C LEU A 85 6.00 -15.74 -14.46
N GLY A 86 4.67 -15.64 -14.51
CA GLY A 86 3.72 -16.60 -13.93
C GLY A 86 3.66 -16.59 -12.39
N TYR A 87 4.01 -15.47 -11.76
CA TYR A 87 3.96 -15.27 -10.31
C TYR A 87 2.55 -14.92 -9.81
N TRP A 88 1.77 -14.18 -10.60
CA TRP A 88 0.39 -13.83 -10.29
C TRP A 88 -0.58 -14.56 -11.23
N GLY A 89 -1.80 -14.81 -10.75
CA GLY A 89 -2.94 -15.12 -11.61
C GLY A 89 -3.63 -13.85 -12.09
N ASP A 90 -4.23 -13.90 -13.28
CA ASP A 90 -5.10 -12.82 -13.77
C ASP A 90 -6.54 -13.04 -13.29
N GLN A 91 -7.22 -11.95 -12.96
CA GLN A 91 -8.56 -12.00 -12.35
C GLN A 91 -9.51 -10.93 -12.90
N TYR A 92 -9.04 -10.07 -13.81
CA TYR A 92 -9.81 -8.96 -14.34
C TYR A 92 -10.01 -9.08 -15.84
N GLU A 93 -11.26 -8.98 -16.28
CA GLU A 93 -11.65 -9.26 -17.66
C GLU A 93 -11.97 -7.98 -18.46
N THR A 94 -12.28 -6.87 -17.78
CA THR A 94 -12.70 -5.63 -18.44
C THR A 94 -11.72 -4.47 -18.23
N LEU A 95 -11.74 -3.50 -19.14
CA LEU A 95 -10.97 -2.26 -19.03
C LEU A 95 -11.32 -1.48 -17.75
N PHE A 96 -12.59 -1.51 -17.33
CA PHE A 96 -13.02 -0.84 -16.11
C PHE A 96 -12.36 -1.47 -14.88
N ASP A 97 -12.29 -2.81 -14.85
CA ASP A 97 -11.63 -3.53 -13.77
C ASP A 97 -10.13 -3.27 -13.74
N GLU A 98 -9.48 -3.16 -14.90
CA GLU A 98 -8.07 -2.76 -14.97
C GLU A 98 -7.84 -1.34 -14.42
N ILE A 99 -8.75 -0.39 -14.69
CA ILE A 99 -8.65 0.96 -14.12
C ILE A 99 -8.78 0.89 -12.59
N LEU A 100 -9.75 0.14 -12.07
CA LEU A 100 -9.93 -0.04 -10.63
C LEU A 100 -8.69 -0.67 -9.99
N LYS A 101 -8.18 -1.73 -10.62
CA LYS A 101 -6.97 -2.45 -10.24
C LYS A 101 -5.79 -1.49 -10.09
N TYR A 102 -5.42 -0.78 -11.15
CA TYR A 102 -4.18 0.00 -11.12
C TYR A 102 -4.29 1.28 -10.29
N VAL A 103 -5.45 1.94 -10.28
CA VAL A 103 -5.63 3.20 -9.54
C VAL A 103 -5.82 2.92 -8.06
N PHE A 104 -6.82 2.12 -7.71
CA PHE A 104 -7.27 1.98 -6.33
C PHE A 104 -6.67 0.76 -5.63
N GLU A 105 -6.51 -0.35 -6.32
CA GLU A 105 -6.01 -1.57 -5.69
C GLU A 105 -4.48 -1.62 -5.64
N TRP A 106 -3.79 -1.06 -6.62
CA TRP A 106 -2.32 -1.03 -6.62
C TRP A 106 -1.76 0.34 -6.27
N GLY A 107 -2.15 1.41 -6.96
CA GLY A 107 -1.59 2.75 -6.75
C GLY A 107 -1.80 3.28 -5.34
N ILE A 108 -3.03 3.20 -4.83
CA ILE A 108 -3.34 3.58 -3.44
C ILE A 108 -2.74 2.56 -2.45
N ALA A 109 -2.66 1.27 -2.80
CA ALA A 109 -2.04 0.29 -1.92
C ALA A 109 -0.56 0.58 -1.67
N LEU A 110 0.19 0.83 -2.74
CA LEU A 110 1.57 1.29 -2.69
C LEU A 110 1.72 2.52 -1.77
N LEU A 111 0.79 3.47 -1.85
CA LEU A 111 0.82 4.65 -1.00
C LEU A 111 0.62 4.30 0.49
N TYR A 112 -0.37 3.47 0.85
CA TYR A 112 -0.56 3.12 2.26
C TYR A 112 0.60 2.32 2.83
N VAL A 113 1.19 1.40 2.05
CA VAL A 113 2.35 0.61 2.49
C VAL A 113 3.54 1.53 2.77
N ALA A 114 3.77 2.52 1.89
CA ALA A 114 4.78 3.54 2.11
C ALA A 114 4.48 4.46 3.32
N LEU A 115 3.21 4.81 3.55
CA LEU A 115 2.81 5.55 4.75
C LEU A 115 3.11 4.76 6.02
N THR A 116 2.74 3.48 6.06
CA THR A 116 3.05 2.56 7.16
C THR A 116 4.55 2.51 7.43
N PHE A 117 5.37 2.41 6.38
CA PHE A 117 6.82 2.43 6.50
C PHE A 117 7.36 3.74 7.11
N ILE A 118 6.87 4.89 6.63
CA ILE A 118 7.30 6.21 7.14
C ILE A 118 6.85 6.40 8.60
N ILE A 119 5.65 5.95 8.96
CA ILE A 119 5.14 5.97 10.33
C ILE A 119 6.05 5.17 11.25
N GLY A 120 6.42 3.94 10.86
CA GLY A 120 7.34 3.11 11.64
C GLY A 120 8.72 3.76 11.82
N ILE A 121 9.26 4.41 10.77
CA ILE A 121 10.51 5.18 10.88
C ILE A 121 10.36 6.27 11.94
N ASN A 122 9.30 7.09 11.86
CA ASN A 122 9.08 8.18 12.80
C ASN A 122 8.92 7.69 14.26
N ILE A 123 8.39 6.49 14.46
CA ILE A 123 8.25 5.88 15.79
C ILE A 123 9.61 5.42 16.31
N PHE A 124 10.40 4.71 15.50
CA PHE A 124 11.70 4.19 15.91
C PHE A 124 12.81 5.25 16.01
N GLU A 125 12.75 6.33 15.20
CA GLU A 125 13.72 7.44 15.26
C GLU A 125 13.69 8.20 16.59
N LYS A 126 12.68 7.95 17.45
CA LYS A 126 12.67 8.43 18.83
C LYS A 126 13.77 7.81 19.70
N LYS A 127 14.28 6.64 19.32
CA LYS A 127 15.26 5.85 20.10
C LYS A 127 16.45 5.35 19.29
N PHE A 128 16.33 5.23 17.97
CA PHE A 128 17.33 4.61 17.11
C PHE A 128 17.81 5.54 15.99
N SER A 129 18.95 5.20 15.38
CA SER A 129 19.42 5.90 14.18
C SER A 129 18.42 5.77 13.03
N LYS A 130 18.49 6.66 12.03
CA LYS A 130 17.63 6.61 10.85
C LYS A 130 17.71 5.29 10.09
N ASN A 131 18.92 4.74 9.93
CA ASN A 131 19.12 3.48 9.21
C ASN A 131 18.51 2.31 9.98
N THR A 132 18.79 2.24 11.28
CA THR A 132 18.20 1.23 12.17
C THR A 132 16.68 1.33 12.19
N SER A 133 16.13 2.55 12.28
CA SER A 133 14.69 2.81 12.27
C SER A 133 14.03 2.38 10.96
N SER A 134 14.71 2.57 9.83
CA SER A 134 14.25 2.08 8.52
C SER A 134 14.21 0.56 8.48
N ILE A 135 15.28 -0.12 8.92
CA ILE A 135 15.32 -1.58 8.97
C ILE A 135 14.21 -2.13 9.89
N LEU A 136 14.07 -1.58 11.09
CA LEU A 136 13.04 -1.99 12.04
C LEU A 136 11.63 -1.75 11.50
N SER A 137 11.39 -0.64 10.80
CA SER A 137 10.09 -0.34 10.19
C SER A 137 9.73 -1.35 9.09
N LEU A 138 10.69 -1.74 8.25
CA LEU A 138 10.50 -2.82 7.25
C LEU A 138 10.19 -4.16 7.93
N LEU A 139 10.92 -4.50 8.99
CA LEU A 139 10.78 -5.79 9.69
C LEU A 139 9.53 -5.91 10.58
N THR A 140 8.86 -4.80 10.90
CA THR A 140 7.72 -4.79 11.82
C THR A 140 6.48 -4.23 11.13
N PHE A 141 6.40 -2.91 10.98
CA PHE A 141 5.22 -2.23 10.44
C PHE A 141 4.83 -2.72 9.05
N VAL A 142 5.81 -2.84 8.14
CA VAL A 142 5.54 -3.26 6.76
C VAL A 142 5.16 -4.74 6.68
N ILE A 143 5.84 -5.62 7.41
CA ILE A 143 5.48 -7.05 7.46
C ILE A 143 4.09 -7.24 8.10
N LEU A 144 3.79 -6.56 9.20
CA LEU A 144 2.49 -6.68 9.89
C LEU A 144 1.35 -6.20 9.00
N ILE A 145 1.50 -5.08 8.29
CA ILE A 145 0.45 -4.63 7.38
C ILE A 145 0.31 -5.56 6.18
N GLY A 146 1.42 -6.10 5.67
CA GLY A 146 1.37 -7.08 4.58
C GLY A 146 0.62 -8.34 4.96
N LEU A 147 0.95 -8.92 6.12
CA LEU A 147 0.25 -10.08 6.67
C LEU A 147 -1.24 -9.80 6.88
N PHE A 148 -1.59 -8.62 7.41
CA PHE A 148 -2.99 -8.24 7.60
C PHE A 148 -3.74 -8.13 6.27
N THR A 149 -3.16 -7.42 5.30
CA THR A 149 -3.73 -7.26 3.96
C THR A 149 -3.94 -8.61 3.28
N GLU A 150 -2.95 -9.49 3.33
CA GLU A 150 -3.01 -10.81 2.72
C GLU A 150 -4.01 -11.73 3.40
N TYR A 151 -4.09 -11.65 4.74
CA TYR A 151 -5.08 -12.41 5.50
C TYR A 151 -6.50 -12.05 5.08
N ILE A 152 -6.79 -10.75 4.88
CA ILE A 152 -8.08 -10.33 4.35
C ILE A 152 -8.24 -10.79 2.90
N ASN A 153 -7.23 -10.61 2.04
CA ASN A 153 -7.29 -11.03 0.64
C ASN A 153 -7.64 -12.52 0.45
N ASN A 154 -7.20 -13.41 1.35
CA ASN A 154 -7.50 -14.85 1.27
C ASN A 154 -9.00 -15.20 1.26
N PHE A 155 -9.89 -14.29 1.67
CA PHE A 155 -11.34 -14.54 1.65
C PHE A 155 -11.99 -14.29 0.29
N SER A 156 -11.42 -13.39 -0.53
CA SER A 156 -12.03 -12.89 -1.77
C SER A 156 -11.12 -12.98 -2.99
N ASN A 157 -9.83 -13.28 -2.81
CA ASN A 157 -8.82 -13.42 -3.87
C ASN A 157 -8.85 -12.23 -4.85
N SER A 158 -8.60 -11.02 -4.38
CA SER A 158 -8.40 -9.82 -5.23
C SER A 158 -7.10 -9.86 -6.03
N TRP A 159 -6.11 -10.57 -5.50
CA TRP A 159 -4.98 -11.08 -6.26
C TRP A 159 -4.66 -12.50 -5.80
N THR A 160 -4.15 -13.31 -6.73
CA THR A 160 -3.70 -14.66 -6.43
C THR A 160 -2.21 -14.79 -6.74
N ILE A 161 -1.45 -15.17 -5.72
CA ILE A 161 -0.04 -15.48 -5.87
C ILE A 161 0.09 -16.98 -6.16
N ILE A 162 0.66 -17.32 -7.33
CA ILE A 162 0.85 -18.70 -7.76
C ILE A 162 2.20 -19.23 -7.29
N LYS A 163 3.26 -18.44 -7.48
CA LYS A 163 4.63 -18.78 -7.10
C LYS A 163 5.46 -17.51 -6.87
N MET A 164 6.58 -17.65 -6.17
CA MET A 164 7.52 -16.58 -5.86
C MET A 164 8.83 -16.72 -6.63
N PRO A 165 9.55 -15.61 -6.86
CA PRO A 165 10.92 -15.66 -7.33
C PRO A 165 11.81 -16.36 -6.28
N PHE A 166 12.79 -17.11 -6.77
CA PHE A 166 13.81 -17.85 -5.99
C PHE A 166 13.29 -19.04 -5.18
N ILE A 167 12.35 -18.83 -4.25
CA ILE A 167 11.90 -19.85 -3.28
C ILE A 167 10.39 -19.76 -3.06
N ASN A 168 9.68 -20.88 -3.22
CA ASN A 168 8.25 -21.04 -2.97
C ASN A 168 7.93 -21.46 -1.52
N TYR A 169 8.64 -20.90 -0.55
CA TYR A 169 8.44 -21.23 0.86
C TYR A 169 7.23 -20.48 1.42
N LYS A 170 6.32 -21.23 2.03
CA LYS A 170 5.10 -20.73 2.67
C LYS A 170 5.11 -20.99 4.17
N ILE A 171 4.48 -20.10 4.93
CA ILE A 171 4.05 -20.34 6.31
C ILE A 171 2.53 -20.17 6.33
N GLY A 172 1.79 -21.26 6.58
CA GLY A 172 0.35 -21.30 6.28
C GLY A 172 0.12 -21.07 4.79
N GLU A 173 -0.79 -20.15 4.45
CA GLU A 173 -1.07 -19.77 3.05
C GLU A 173 -0.15 -18.67 2.50
N PHE A 174 0.69 -18.08 3.34
CA PHE A 174 1.46 -16.88 2.98
C PHE A 174 2.86 -17.22 2.46
N PHE A 175 3.19 -16.69 1.28
CA PHE A 175 4.54 -16.75 0.73
C PHE A 175 5.49 -15.82 1.48
N VAL A 176 6.53 -16.38 2.12
CA VAL A 176 7.46 -15.59 2.95
C VAL A 176 8.21 -14.52 2.14
N VAL A 177 8.60 -14.85 0.91
CA VAL A 177 9.28 -13.90 0.01
C VAL A 177 8.38 -12.70 -0.32
N PHE A 178 7.07 -12.92 -0.47
CA PHE A 178 6.13 -11.84 -0.73
C PHE A 178 5.94 -10.95 0.49
N GLN A 179 5.71 -11.56 1.66
CA GLN A 179 5.51 -10.85 2.92
C GLN A 179 6.72 -9.99 3.32
N THR A 180 7.90 -10.38 2.87
CA THR A 180 9.15 -9.66 3.11
C THR A 180 9.50 -8.79 1.92
N ILE A 181 10.21 -9.33 0.93
CA ILE A 181 10.77 -8.58 -0.21
C ILE A 181 9.67 -7.88 -1.00
N GLY A 182 8.54 -8.56 -1.26
CA GLY A 182 7.41 -7.97 -1.98
C GLY A 182 6.90 -6.70 -1.31
N TYR A 183 6.46 -6.78 -0.05
CA TYR A 183 5.98 -5.62 0.70
C TYR A 183 7.07 -4.58 0.99
N TRP A 184 8.34 -4.97 1.14
CA TRP A 184 9.44 -4.00 1.25
C TRP A 184 9.60 -3.18 -0.01
N LEU A 185 9.54 -3.81 -1.19
CA LEU A 185 9.57 -3.09 -2.47
C LEU A 185 8.33 -2.18 -2.61
N MET A 186 7.16 -2.66 -2.23
CA MET A 186 5.93 -1.85 -2.20
C MET A 186 6.04 -0.64 -1.25
N ALA A 187 6.83 -0.72 -0.17
CA ALA A 187 7.10 0.42 0.71
C ALA A 187 8.15 1.39 0.13
N ILE A 188 9.23 0.84 -0.43
CA ILE A 188 10.42 1.59 -0.83
C ILE A 188 10.20 2.32 -2.16
N ILE A 189 9.58 1.67 -3.16
CA ILE A 189 9.41 2.25 -4.49
C ILE A 189 8.58 3.55 -4.44
N PRO A 190 7.41 3.62 -3.77
CA PRO A 190 6.65 4.85 -3.67
C PRO A 190 7.41 5.94 -2.91
N LEU A 191 8.23 5.57 -1.92
CA LEU A 191 9.09 6.52 -1.22
C LEU A 191 10.19 7.09 -2.12
N ILE A 192 10.76 6.28 -3.02
CA ILE A 192 11.72 6.73 -4.04
C ILE A 192 11.03 7.72 -4.99
N ILE A 193 9.85 7.36 -5.51
CA ILE A 193 9.05 8.25 -6.38
C ILE A 193 8.73 9.56 -5.66
N TYR A 194 8.28 9.51 -4.41
CA TYR A 194 8.00 10.69 -3.59
C TYR A 194 9.24 11.60 -3.47
N LYS A 195 10.40 11.03 -3.15
CA LYS A 195 11.65 11.78 -3.00
C LYS A 195 12.08 12.40 -4.34
N PHE A 196 11.94 11.67 -5.44
CA PHE A 196 12.22 12.17 -6.79
C PHE A 196 11.31 13.36 -7.13
N THR A 197 10.00 13.20 -7.01
CA THR A 197 9.02 14.27 -7.29
C THR A 197 9.22 15.49 -6.40
N ASN A 198 9.58 15.29 -5.13
CA ASN A 198 9.83 16.38 -4.19
C ASN A 198 11.13 17.16 -4.48
N LYS A 199 12.11 16.58 -5.19
CA LYS A 199 13.34 17.27 -5.62
C LYS A 199 13.11 18.19 -6.82
N LEU A 200 12.06 17.97 -7.62
CA LEU A 200 11.66 18.82 -8.75
C LEU A 200 10.96 20.12 -8.31
N LYS A 201 11.24 20.58 -7.09
CA LYS A 201 10.64 21.79 -6.49
C LYS A 201 11.31 23.05 -7.00
#